data_AF-A0A924YUX1-F1
#
_entry.id   AF-A0A924YUX1-F1
#
_cell.length_a   1.000
_cell.length_b   1.000
_cell.length_c   1.000
_cell.angle_alpha   90.00
_cell.angle_beta   90.00
_cell.angle_gamma   90.00
#
_symmetry.space_group_name_H-M   'P 1'
#
loop_
_entity.id
_entity.type
_entity.pdbx_description
1 polymer ?
#
loop_
_entity_poly.entity_id
_entity_poly.type
_entity_poly.pdbx_seq_one_letter_code
_entity_poly.pdbx_strand_id
1 'polypeptide(L)' 'MKLVTGAILFLAAEQAYAHAHLVQFPNHDVASRVLVPGSLVLLVLAVLMFVWGLLTEARSPNQICREHAPATALQSPKS' A
#
# COMPACT_ATOMS: atom_id res chain seq x y z
N MET A 1 3.60 6.76 3.81
CA MET A 1 4.01 5.49 4.45
C MET A 1 3.10 4.31 4.13
N LYS A 2 1.78 4.49 3.93
CA LYS A 2 0.83 3.38 3.66
C LYS A 2 1.19 2.55 2.42
N LEU A 3 1.68 3.18 1.34
CA LEU A 3 2.16 2.48 0.14
C LEU A 3 3.37 1.56 0.45
N VAL A 4 4.31 2.04 1.25
CA VAL A 4 5.48 1.25 1.68
C VAL A 4 5.03 0.05 2.52
N THR A 5 4.09 0.25 3.45
CA THR A 5 3.49 -0.85 4.23
C THR A 5 2.80 -1.87 3.34
N GLY A 6 2.00 -1.42 2.35
CA GLY A 6 1.36 -2.29 1.37
C GLY A 6 2.38 -3.11 0.56
N ALA A 7 3.47 -2.48 0.11
CA ALA A 7 4.54 -3.15 -0.62
C ALA A 7 5.25 -4.22 0.23
N ILE A 8 5.55 -3.93 1.50
CA ILE A 8 6.15 -4.90 2.43
C ILE A 8 5.22 -6.10 2.66
N LEU A 9 3.92 -5.84 2.85
CA LEU A 9 2.93 -6.92 3.02
C LEU A 9 2.82 -7.78 1.76
N PHE A 10 2.95 -7.18 0.57
CA PHE A 10 2.93 -7.91 -0.69
C PHE A 10 4.12 -8.89 -0.80
N LEU A 11 5.32 -8.41 -0.48
CA LEU A 11 6.53 -9.26 -0.42
C LEU A 11 6.39 -10.37 0.63
N ALA A 12 5.85 -10.07 1.81
CA ALA A 12 5.62 -11.06 2.86
C ALA A 12 4.61 -12.14 2.43
N ALA A 13 3.56 -11.77 1.71
CA ALA A 13 2.60 -12.72 1.15
C ALA A 13 3.26 -13.67 0.15
N GLU A 14 4.08 -13.14 -0.76
CA GLU A 14 4.83 -13.93 -1.74
C GLU A 14 5.82 -14.89 -1.05
N GLN A 15 6.54 -14.42 -0.04
CA GLN A 15 7.44 -15.26 0.75
C GLN A 15 6.71 -16.37 1.48
N ALA A 16 5.56 -16.10 2.10
CA ALA A 16 4.75 -17.11 2.77
C ALA A 16 4.23 -18.18 1.79
N TYR A 17 3.82 -17.78 0.59
CA TYR A 17 3.38 -18.70 -0.46
C TYR A 17 4.53 -19.56 -1.00
N ALA A 18 5.70 -18.95 -1.26
CA ALA A 18 6.90 -19.64 -1.70
C ALA A 18 7.37 -20.65 -0.65
N HIS A 19 7.38 -20.28 0.63
CA HIS A 19 7.71 -21.19 1.73
C HIS A 19 6.72 -22.34 1.86
N ALA A 20 5.44 -22.15 1.52
CA ALA A 20 4.45 -23.21 1.53
C ALA A 20 4.66 -24.25 0.42
N HIS A 21 5.25 -23.87 -0.72
CA HIS A 21 5.33 -24.73 -1.92
C HIS A 21 6.74 -25.21 -2.28
N LEU A 22 7.77 -24.39 -2.05
CA LEU A 22 9.14 -24.67 -2.48
C LEU A 22 10.00 -25.26 -1.35
N VAL A 23 9.61 -25.06 -0.09
CA VAL A 23 10.35 -25.55 1.06
C VAL A 23 9.63 -26.77 1.64
N GLN A 24 10.21 -27.95 1.46
CA GLN A 24 9.71 -29.18 2.06
C GLN A 24 10.06 -29.21 3.55
N PHE A 25 9.08 -28.84 4.38
CA PHE A 25 9.17 -29.03 5.81
C PHE A 25 8.85 -30.49 6.19
N PRO A 26 9.43 -31.03 7.28
CA PRO A 26 8.80 -32.16 7.97
C PRO A 26 7.37 -31.73 8.36
N ASN A 27 6.35 -32.48 7.93
CA ASN A 27 4.91 -32.13 7.95
C ASN A 27 4.45 -31.07 6.93
N HIS A 28 5.01 -31.09 5.72
CA HIS A 28 4.63 -30.20 4.61
C HIS A 28 3.11 -30.09 4.38
N ASP A 29 2.33 -31.18 4.47
CA ASP A 29 0.87 -31.16 4.35
C ASP A 29 0.17 -30.29 5.41
N VAL A 30 0.66 -30.29 6.64
CA VAL A 30 0.08 -29.48 7.73
C VAL A 30 0.51 -28.03 7.58
N ALA A 31 1.78 -27.81 7.21
CA ALA A 31 2.32 -26.47 7.00
C ALA A 31 1.61 -25.75 5.84
N SER A 32 1.46 -26.41 4.68
CA SER A 32 0.82 -25.80 3.50
C SER A 32 -0.64 -25.42 3.75
N ARG A 33 -1.39 -26.24 4.52
CA ARG A 33 -2.77 -25.95 4.93
C ARG A 33 -2.92 -24.67 5.75
N VAL A 34 -1.85 -24.16 6.38
CA VAL A 34 -1.87 -22.92 7.17
C VAL A 34 -1.18 -21.78 6.42
N LEU A 35 -0.03 -22.04 5.81
CA LEU A 35 0.75 -21.00 5.13
C LEU A 35 0.06 -20.50 3.86
N VAL A 36 -0.61 -21.37 3.09
CA VAL A 36 -1.34 -20.95 1.88
C VAL A 36 -2.48 -19.99 2.23
N PRO A 37 -3.43 -20.30 3.14
CA PRO A 37 -4.46 -19.33 3.52
C PRO A 37 -3.85 -18.10 4.21
N GLY A 38 -2.76 -18.26 4.98
CA GLY A 38 -2.03 -17.13 5.56
C GLY A 38 -1.49 -16.15 4.52
N SER A 39 -0.86 -16.66 3.45
CA SER A 39 -0.38 -15.84 2.33
C SER A 39 -1.52 -15.10 1.63
N LEU A 40 -2.69 -15.74 1.50
CA LEU A 40 -3.87 -15.12 0.91
C LEU A 40 -4.36 -13.93 1.75
N VAL A 41 -4.43 -14.10 3.08
CA VAL A 41 -4.83 -13.02 4.00
C VAL A 41 -3.84 -11.87 3.93
N LEU A 42 -2.53 -12.16 3.92
CA LEU A 42 -1.49 -11.14 3.78
C LEU A 42 -1.60 -10.40 2.43
N LEU A 43 -1.88 -11.11 1.34
CA LEU A 43 -2.07 -10.52 0.02
C LEU A 43 -3.28 -9.58 0.00
N VAL A 44 -4.42 -9.99 0.57
CA VAL A 44 -5.61 -9.15 0.67
C VAL A 44 -5.31 -7.89 1.48
N LEU A 45 -4.63 -8.02 2.61
CA LEU A 45 -4.25 -6.86 3.44
C LEU A 45 -3.28 -5.93 2.71
N ALA A 46 -2.32 -6.50 1.96
CA ALA A 46 -1.39 -5.75 1.13
C ALA A 46 -2.12 -4.90 0.10
N VAL A 47 -3.07 -5.49 -0.63
CA VAL A 47 -3.89 -4.80 -1.63
C VAL A 47 -4.72 -3.68 -0.98
N LEU A 48 -5.37 -3.96 0.15
CA LEU A 48 -6.15 -2.94 0.87
C LEU A 48 -5.29 -1.75 1.29
N MET A 49 -4.11 -2.00 1.87
CA MET A 49 -3.17 -0.95 2.27
C MET A 49 -2.60 -0.19 1.07
N PHE A 50 -2.31 -0.88 -0.03
CA PHE A 50 -1.78 -0.28 -1.25
C PHE A 50 -2.81 0.63 -1.93
N VAL A 51 -4.03 0.14 -2.12
CA VAL A 51 -5.14 0.93 -2.69
C VAL A 51 -5.47 2.13 -1.79
N TRP A 52 -5.51 1.93 -0.46
CA TRP A 52 -5.72 3.02 0.49
C TRP A 52 -4.60 4.07 0.40
N GLY A 53 -3.34 3.62 0.35
CA GLY A 53 -2.19 4.49 0.15
C GLY A 53 -2.34 5.34 -1.11
N LEU A 54 -2.66 4.69 -2.24
CA LEU A 54 -2.83 5.34 -3.54
C LEU A 54 -3.96 6.37 -3.51
N LEU A 55 -5.12 6.04 -2.95
CA LEU A 55 -6.26 6.95 -2.82
C LEU A 55 -5.94 8.15 -1.92
N THR A 56 -5.20 7.95 -0.82
CA THR A 56 -4.83 9.04 0.07
C THR A 56 -3.79 9.98 -0.54
N GLU A 57 -2.79 9.44 -1.25
CA GLU A 57 -1.80 10.25 -1.94
C GLU A 57 -2.41 10.97 -3.14
N ALA A 58 -3.33 10.35 -3.89
CA ALA A 58 -4.04 10.98 -5.01
C ALA A 58 -4.97 12.16 -4.61
N ARG A 59 -5.40 12.24 -3.34
CA ARG A 59 -6.10 13.43 -2.82
C ARG A 59 -5.16 14.59 -2.45
N SER A 60 -3.89 14.31 -2.16
CA SER A 60 -2.91 15.30 -1.73
C SER A 60 -2.30 16.21 -2.83
N PRO A 61 -2.22 15.89 -4.14
CA PRO A 61 -1.65 16.79 -5.16
C PRO A 61 -2.44 18.10 -5.32
N ASN A 62 -3.73 18.13 -4.95
CA ASN A 62 -4.56 19.33 -5.06
C ASN A 62 -4.22 20.44 -4.05
N GLN A 63 -3.38 20.18 -3.04
CA GLN A 63 -2.97 21.22 -2.08
C GLN A 63 -1.77 22.04 -2.56
N ILE A 64 -0.85 21.45 -3.31
CA ILE A 64 0.35 22.13 -3.81
C ILE A 64 -0.01 23.27 -4.79
N CYS A 65 -1.05 23.07 -5.61
CA CYS A 65 -1.54 24.07 -6.54
C CYS A 65 -2.32 25.21 -5.86
N ARG A 66 -2.80 25.01 -4.61
CA ARG A 66 -3.53 26.05 -3.86
C ARG A 66 -2.61 26.95 -3.04
N GLU A 67 -1.48 26.44 -2.55
CA GLU A 67 -0.55 27.21 -1.71
C GLU A 67 0.32 28.19 -2.52
N HIS A 68 0.48 27.96 -3.83
CA HIS A 68 1.20 28.84 -4.75
C HIS A 68 0.28 29.77 -5.55
N ALA A 69 -0.99 29.90 -5.19
CA ALA A 69 -1.79 31.01 -5.70
C ALA A 69 -1.17 32.30 -5.14
N PRO A 70 -0.49 33.12 -5.96
CA PRO A 70 0.14 34.31 -5.46
C PRO A 70 -0.95 35.23 -4.89
N ALA A 71 -0.78 35.66 -3.64
CA ALA A 71 -1.65 36.62 -2.95
C ALA A 71 -1.64 38.03 -3.58
N THR A 72 -1.36 38.12 -4.88
CA THR A 72 -1.15 39.37 -5.63
C THR A 72 -2.40 39.79 -6.42
N ALA A 73 -3.52 39.05 -6.33
CA ALA A 73 -4.74 39.37 -7.07
C ALA A 73 -5.72 40.30 -6.34
N LEU A 74 -5.38 40.87 -5.18
CA LEU A 74 -6.30 41.72 -4.38
C LEU A 74 -5.73 43.09 -3.97
N GLN A 75 -4.92 43.73 -4.81
CA GLN A 75 -4.64 45.15 -4.66
C GLN A 75 -4.48 45.85 -6.00
N SER A 76 -5.62 46.08 -6.66
CA SER A 76 -5.77 47.15 -7.65
C SER A 76 -6.06 48.45 -6.91
N PRO A 77 -5.23 49.50 -7.02
CA PRO A 77 -5.60 50.83 -6.57
C PRO A 77 -6.69 51.36 -7.50
N LYS A 78 -7.87 51.66 -6.97
CA LYS A 78 -8.82 52.55 -7.64
C LYS A 78 -8.62 53.94 -7.07
N SER A 79 -8.37 54.84 -8.03
CA SER A 79 -8.26 56.29 -7.96
C SER A 79 -9.30 56.98 -7.10
#